data_AF-A0A354SHR4-F1
#
_entry.id   AF-A0A354SHR4-F1
#
_cell.length_a   1.000
_cell.length_b   1.000
_cell.length_c   1.000
_cell.angle_alpha   90.00
_cell.angle_beta   90.00
_cell.angle_gamma   90.00
#
_symmetry.space_group_name_H-M   'P 1'
#
loop_
_entity.id
_entity.type
_entity.pdbx_description
1 polymer ?
#
loop_
_entity_poly.entity_id
_entity_poly.type
_entity_poly.pdbx_seq_one_letter_code
_entity_poly.pdbx_strand_id
1 'polypeptide(L)'
;MSSILDIDLDFFDLVENPEQKLHELLAWGDRPIAFVVEKHHKAYSRWKDRVKRGTLAPPSHILHVDQHHDMMDQKSNTNIANFMYHAMKTWKNCRVHWMVDTPIDSPEIWLDDDVWRPLSQRFSVGSNRPLGWPKPDLVSICTSPNFISNDLLQRLLRMAEGFMTAKQRAGTGKKWKYRIG
;
A
#
# COMPACT_ATOMS: atom_id res chain seq x y z
N MET A 1 16.77 9.16 2.77
CA MET A 1 15.80 8.07 3.05
C MET A 1 14.46 8.47 2.45
N SER A 2 13.55 7.55 2.19
CA SER A 2 12.20 7.89 1.69
C SER A 2 11.08 7.30 2.54
N SER A 3 9.85 7.76 2.30
CA SER A 3 8.62 7.22 2.86
C SER A 3 7.62 6.82 1.76
N ILE A 4 6.89 5.73 1.98
CA ILE A 4 5.85 5.23 1.07
C ILE A 4 4.51 5.22 1.79
N LEU A 5 3.47 5.72 1.12
CA LEU A 5 2.08 5.44 1.44
C LEU A 5 1.56 4.42 0.43
N ASP A 6 1.29 3.22 0.92
CA ASP A 6 0.72 2.12 0.13
C ASP A 6 -0.72 1.87 0.59
N ILE A 7 -1.65 1.81 -0.35
CA ILE A 7 -3.08 1.74 -0.08
C ILE A 7 -3.68 0.60 -0.90
N ASP A 8 -4.25 -0.41 -0.25
CA ASP A 8 -5.25 -1.29 -0.88
C ASP A 8 -6.63 -0.63 -0.83
N LEU A 9 -7.38 -0.75 -1.91
CA LEU A 9 -8.74 -0.24 -1.98
C LEU A 9 -9.75 -1.17 -1.31
N ASP A 10 -9.46 -2.47 -1.17
CA ASP A 10 -10.37 -3.40 -0.48
C ASP A 10 -10.49 -3.14 1.04
N PHE A 11 -9.46 -2.54 1.65
CA PHE A 11 -9.52 -1.98 3.01
C PHE A 11 -10.77 -1.13 3.26
N PHE A 12 -11.20 -0.36 2.25
CA PHE A 12 -12.32 0.56 2.37
C PHE A 12 -13.69 -0.12 2.36
N ASP A 13 -13.77 -1.43 2.09
CA ASP A 13 -15.00 -2.20 2.28
C ASP A 13 -15.37 -2.32 3.77
N LEU A 14 -14.40 -2.11 4.67
CA LEU A 14 -14.55 -2.22 6.12
C LEU A 14 -14.71 -0.87 6.83
N VAL A 15 -14.67 0.26 6.11
CA VAL A 15 -14.59 1.59 6.70
C VAL A 15 -15.82 2.42 6.38
N GLU A 16 -16.32 3.14 7.38
CA GLU A 16 -17.39 4.12 7.18
C GLU A 16 -16.90 5.32 6.34
N ASN A 17 -17.75 5.79 5.42
CA ASN A 17 -17.44 6.90 4.51
C ASN A 17 -16.12 6.70 3.73
N PRO A 18 -16.04 5.63 2.92
CA PRO A 18 -14.78 5.16 2.34
C PRO A 18 -14.08 6.20 1.45
N GLU A 19 -14.82 6.98 0.66
CA GLU A 19 -14.22 8.05 -0.15
C GLU A 19 -13.64 9.19 0.69
N GLN A 20 -14.28 9.53 1.81
CA GLN A 20 -13.77 10.56 2.71
C GLN A 20 -12.47 10.09 3.37
N LYS A 21 -12.43 8.84 3.87
CA LYS A 21 -11.21 8.27 4.45
C LYS A 21 -10.06 8.24 3.43
N LEU A 22 -10.33 7.81 2.20
CA LEU A 22 -9.31 7.79 1.15
C LEU A 22 -8.86 9.21 0.81
N HIS A 23 -9.78 10.18 0.75
CA HIS A 23 -9.44 11.59 0.53
C HIS A 23 -8.52 12.12 1.64
N GLU A 24 -8.84 11.87 2.90
CA GLU A 24 -8.03 12.30 4.05
C GLU A 24 -6.60 11.73 4.00
N LEU A 25 -6.46 10.44 3.65
CA LEU A 25 -5.16 9.79 3.48
C LEU A 25 -4.34 10.42 2.37
N LEU A 26 -4.95 10.65 1.19
CA LEU A 26 -4.29 11.24 0.04
C LEU A 26 -3.97 12.72 0.25
N ALA A 27 -4.87 13.48 0.87
CA ALA A 27 -4.68 14.89 1.21
C ALA A 27 -3.56 15.07 2.23
N TRP A 28 -3.49 14.22 3.27
CA TRP A 28 -2.34 14.21 4.17
C TRP A 28 -1.04 13.85 3.44
N GLY A 29 -1.10 12.86 2.56
CA GLY A 29 0.04 12.39 1.77
C GLY A 29 0.67 13.50 0.95
N ASP A 30 -0.14 14.47 0.49
CA ASP A 30 0.31 15.70 -0.18
C ASP A 30 1.28 15.41 -1.34
N ARG A 31 0.98 14.32 -2.05
CA ARG A 31 1.74 13.82 -3.18
C ARG A 31 0.79 13.26 -4.23
N PRO A 32 1.06 13.49 -5.51
CA PRO A 32 0.35 12.80 -6.57
C PRO A 32 0.51 11.29 -6.44
N ILE A 33 -0.55 10.55 -6.70
CA ILE A 33 -0.49 9.08 -6.80
C ILE A 33 0.55 8.73 -7.86
N ALA A 34 1.59 7.99 -7.51
CA ALA A 34 2.66 7.66 -8.45
C ALA A 34 2.22 6.61 -9.46
N PHE A 35 1.41 5.65 -9.01
CA PHE A 35 0.80 4.64 -9.86
C PHE A 35 -0.33 3.89 -9.16
N VAL A 36 -1.20 3.32 -9.99
CA VAL A 36 -2.24 2.35 -9.60
C VAL A 36 -1.89 0.99 -10.20
N VAL A 37 -2.06 -0.07 -9.41
CA VAL A 37 -1.83 -1.47 -9.80
C VAL A 37 -2.99 -2.34 -9.35
N GLU A 38 -3.11 -3.54 -9.92
CA GLU A 38 -4.18 -4.47 -9.55
C GLU A 38 -3.84 -5.38 -8.36
N LYS A 39 -2.56 -5.48 -8.00
CA LYS A 39 -2.04 -6.41 -6.99
C LYS A 39 -0.83 -5.79 -6.30
N HIS A 40 -0.72 -5.89 -4.98
CA HIS A 40 0.34 -5.23 -4.21
C HIS A 40 1.78 -5.61 -4.60
N HIS A 41 2.07 -6.88 -4.89
CA HIS A 41 3.42 -7.26 -5.34
C HIS A 41 3.87 -6.53 -6.63
N LYS A 42 2.92 -6.04 -7.45
CA LYS A 42 3.24 -5.17 -8.59
C LYS A 42 3.62 -3.76 -8.13
N ALA A 43 3.02 -3.24 -7.06
CA ALA A 43 3.43 -1.98 -6.43
C ALA A 43 4.86 -2.11 -5.88
N TYR A 44 5.14 -3.17 -5.11
CA TYR A 44 6.48 -3.47 -4.62
C TYR A 44 7.53 -3.56 -5.73
N SER A 45 7.21 -4.22 -6.84
CA SER A 45 8.12 -4.30 -8.00
C SER A 45 8.45 -2.89 -8.54
N ARG A 46 7.47 -2.00 -8.60
CA ARG A 46 7.67 -0.60 -9.03
C ARG A 46 8.43 0.23 -8.00
N TRP A 47 8.28 -0.02 -6.70
CA TRP A 47 9.11 0.62 -5.67
C TRP A 47 10.58 0.25 -5.87
N LYS A 48 10.89 -1.04 -6.04
CA LYS A 48 12.25 -1.51 -6.32
C LYS A 48 12.83 -0.85 -7.57
N ASP A 49 12.04 -0.75 -8.64
CA ASP A 49 12.47 -0.09 -9.87
C ASP A 49 12.80 1.39 -9.65
N ARG A 50 11.96 2.12 -8.88
CA ARG A 50 12.20 3.52 -8.54
C ARG A 50 13.47 3.71 -7.72
N VAL A 51 13.74 2.81 -6.77
CA VAL A 51 14.98 2.79 -5.97
C VAL A 51 16.19 2.49 -6.84
N LYS A 52 16.12 1.46 -7.68
CA LYS A 52 17.20 1.08 -8.60
C LYS A 52 17.56 2.20 -9.56
N ARG A 53 16.58 2.97 -10.03
CA ARG A 53 16.78 4.13 -10.93
C ARG A 53 17.23 5.41 -10.22
N GLY A 54 17.36 5.40 -8.88
CA GLY A 54 17.70 6.58 -8.10
C GLY A 54 16.60 7.64 -8.02
N THR A 55 15.38 7.32 -8.48
CA THR A 55 14.23 8.24 -8.44
C THR A 55 13.45 8.18 -7.12
N LEU A 56 13.83 7.26 -6.23
CA LEU A 56 13.36 7.14 -4.86
C LEU A 56 14.54 6.65 -4.02
N ALA A 57 14.82 7.27 -2.87
CA ALA A 57 15.79 6.71 -1.94
C ALA A 57 15.26 5.38 -1.37
N PRO A 58 16.11 4.46 -0.85
CA PRO A 58 15.62 3.31 -0.11
C PRO A 58 14.61 3.71 1.00
N PRO A 59 13.42 3.09 1.04
CA PRO A 59 12.41 3.36 2.05
C PRO A 59 12.92 3.15 3.47
N SER A 60 12.61 4.12 4.30
CA SER A 60 12.77 4.06 5.76
C SER A 60 11.43 3.86 6.47
N HIS A 61 10.32 4.21 5.82
CA HIS A 61 8.97 4.12 6.37
C HIS A 61 8.02 3.67 5.27
N ILE A 62 7.17 2.69 5.57
CA ILE A 62 6.03 2.30 4.74
C ILE A 62 4.80 2.37 5.63
N LEU A 63 3.88 3.27 5.30
CA LEU A 63 2.53 3.27 5.84
C LEU A 63 1.67 2.44 4.89
N HIS A 64 1.20 1.29 5.36
CA HIS A 64 0.47 0.30 4.58
C HIS A 64 -0.98 0.25 5.06
N VAL A 65 -1.88 0.80 4.25
CA VAL A 65 -3.32 0.86 4.51
C VAL A 65 -3.96 -0.31 3.78
N ASP A 66 -4.27 -1.37 4.52
CA ASP A 66 -4.71 -2.66 3.97
C ASP A 66 -5.45 -3.43 5.06
N GLN A 67 -6.41 -4.27 4.69
CA GLN A 67 -7.04 -5.23 5.60
C GLN A 67 -6.05 -6.32 6.04
N HIS A 68 -5.01 -6.59 5.27
CA HIS A 68 -4.01 -7.62 5.49
C HIS A 68 -2.64 -7.01 5.78
N HIS A 69 -1.77 -7.75 6.48
CA HIS A 69 -0.40 -7.31 6.73
C HIS A 69 0.60 -7.69 5.62
N ASP A 70 0.20 -8.61 4.72
CA ASP A 70 0.97 -9.16 3.61
C ASP A 70 2.35 -9.74 3.96
N MET A 71 2.36 -10.58 4.99
CA MET A 71 3.52 -11.33 5.49
C MET A 71 3.21 -12.81 5.74
N MET A 72 2.39 -13.44 4.89
CA MET A 72 1.83 -14.79 5.06
C MET A 72 2.83 -15.95 4.91
N ASP A 73 4.00 -15.77 4.28
CA ASP A 73 5.02 -16.81 4.25
C ASP A 73 6.43 -16.24 3.99
N GLN A 74 7.44 -17.10 4.13
CA GLN A 74 8.85 -16.79 3.88
C GLN A 74 9.37 -17.27 2.53
N LYS A 75 8.49 -17.67 1.61
CA LYS A 75 8.92 -18.24 0.33
C LYS A 75 9.79 -17.24 -0.43
N SER A 76 10.73 -17.76 -1.19
CA SER A 76 11.70 -16.98 -1.96
C SER A 76 11.02 -16.05 -2.98
N ASN A 77 9.88 -16.46 -3.52
CA ASN A 77 9.12 -15.68 -4.49
C ASN A 77 8.15 -14.73 -3.81
N THR A 78 8.14 -13.49 -4.28
CA THR A 78 7.17 -12.49 -3.85
C THR A 78 5.82 -12.71 -4.54
N ASN A 79 4.73 -12.64 -3.79
CA ASN A 79 3.35 -12.73 -4.26
C ASN A 79 2.46 -11.70 -3.51
N ILE A 80 1.14 -11.75 -3.72
CA ILE A 80 0.20 -10.81 -3.09
C ILE A 80 0.29 -10.82 -1.56
N ALA A 81 0.46 -11.98 -0.93
CA ALA A 81 0.31 -12.18 0.51
C ALA A 81 1.63 -12.10 1.29
N ASN A 82 2.79 -11.93 0.64
CA ASN A 82 4.09 -11.90 1.32
C ASN A 82 5.00 -10.73 0.91
N PHE A 83 4.52 -9.79 0.11
CA PHE A 83 5.39 -8.74 -0.41
C PHE A 83 5.93 -7.81 0.68
N MET A 84 5.19 -7.62 1.78
CA MET A 84 5.64 -6.77 2.88
C MET A 84 6.81 -7.41 3.62
N TYR A 85 6.80 -8.74 3.80
CA TYR A 85 7.95 -9.51 4.28
C TYR A 85 9.18 -9.27 3.40
N HIS A 86 9.03 -9.35 2.08
CA HIS A 86 10.12 -9.09 1.13
C HIS A 86 10.61 -7.64 1.16
N ALA A 87 9.71 -6.67 1.32
CA ALA A 87 10.05 -5.25 1.45
C ALA A 87 10.91 -5.00 2.70
N MET A 88 10.48 -5.54 3.85
CA MET A 88 11.22 -5.40 5.12
C MET A 88 12.56 -6.14 5.14
N LYS A 89 12.69 -7.25 4.40
CA LYS A 89 13.96 -7.95 4.22
C LYS A 89 14.92 -7.15 3.32
N THR A 90 14.39 -6.56 2.25
CA THR A 90 15.17 -5.80 1.26
C THR A 90 15.68 -4.50 1.86
N TRP A 91 14.84 -3.78 2.60
CA TRP A 91 15.20 -2.52 3.26
C TRP A 91 15.28 -2.74 4.76
N LYS A 92 16.46 -3.16 5.22
CA LYS A 92 16.73 -3.60 6.61
C LYS A 92 16.43 -2.55 7.69
N ASN A 93 16.43 -1.27 7.32
CA ASN A 93 16.12 -0.16 8.23
C ASN A 93 14.68 0.37 8.07
N CYS A 94 13.88 -0.22 7.18
CA CYS A 94 12.52 0.24 6.92
C CYS A 94 11.59 -0.14 8.07
N ARG A 95 10.81 0.82 8.56
CA ARG A 95 9.72 0.59 9.50
C ARG A 95 8.42 0.48 8.73
N VAL A 96 7.57 -0.45 9.12
CA VAL A 96 6.24 -0.65 8.55
C VAL A 96 5.22 -0.34 9.62
N HIS A 97 4.21 0.43 9.24
CA HIS A 97 3.01 0.60 10.03
C HIS A 97 1.84 0.09 9.22
N TRP A 98 1.29 -1.02 9.65
CA TRP A 98 0.06 -1.58 9.11
C TRP A 98 -1.12 -0.83 9.73
N MET A 99 -1.75 0.00 8.91
CA MET A 99 -2.87 0.82 9.32
C MET A 99 -4.17 0.04 9.16
N VAL A 100 -4.72 -0.40 10.29
CA VAL A 100 -5.99 -1.14 10.37
C VAL A 100 -6.63 -0.90 11.74
N ASP A 101 -7.96 -0.83 11.80
CA ASP A 101 -8.68 -0.61 13.06
C ASP A 101 -8.72 -1.88 13.91
N THR A 102 -9.17 -2.99 13.32
CA THR A 102 -9.22 -4.30 13.97
C THR A 102 -8.44 -5.30 13.12
N PRO A 103 -7.21 -5.68 13.52
CA PRO A 103 -6.43 -6.69 12.82
C PRO A 103 -7.17 -8.02 12.78
N ILE A 104 -7.26 -8.64 11.61
CA ILE A 104 -7.82 -10.00 11.45
C ILE A 104 -6.79 -11.10 11.78
N ASP A 105 -5.51 -10.73 11.88
CA ASP A 105 -4.35 -11.62 11.91
C ASP A 105 -3.10 -10.87 12.43
N SER A 106 -1.98 -11.56 12.67
CA SER A 106 -0.64 -11.04 12.94
C SER A 106 0.43 -11.80 12.13
N PRO A 107 1.48 -11.13 11.61
CA PRO A 107 2.62 -11.80 10.97
C PRO A 107 3.29 -12.92 11.80
N GLU A 108 3.13 -12.88 13.13
CA GLU A 108 3.69 -13.87 14.06
C GLU A 108 3.23 -15.31 13.78
N ILE A 109 2.00 -15.51 13.30
CA ILE A 109 1.49 -16.88 13.05
C ILE A 109 2.00 -17.46 11.73
N TRP A 110 2.57 -16.62 10.86
CA TRP A 110 2.96 -16.97 9.49
C TRP A 110 4.46 -17.08 9.28
N LEU A 111 5.24 -16.48 10.16
CA LEU A 111 6.69 -16.41 10.06
C LEU A 111 7.32 -17.12 11.26
N ASP A 112 8.29 -17.99 10.99
CA ASP A 112 9.16 -18.57 12.01
C ASP A 112 9.73 -17.50 12.97
N ASP A 113 9.84 -17.86 14.25
CA ASP A 113 10.22 -16.95 15.34
C ASP A 113 11.55 -16.21 15.10
N ASP A 114 12.54 -16.90 14.53
CA ASP A 114 13.87 -16.35 14.25
C ASP A 114 13.83 -15.31 13.11
N VAL A 115 12.84 -15.40 12.24
CA VAL A 115 12.57 -14.42 11.17
C VAL A 115 11.67 -13.30 11.66
N TRP A 116 10.61 -13.60 12.41
CA TRP A 116 9.67 -12.58 12.89
C TRP A 116 10.31 -11.65 13.92
N ARG A 117 11.06 -12.18 14.89
CA ARG A 117 11.66 -11.42 15.99
C ARG A 117 12.45 -10.16 15.55
N PRO A 118 13.33 -10.19 14.54
CA PRO A 118 14.00 -8.98 14.06
C PRO A 118 13.09 -8.05 13.23
N LEU A 119 12.03 -8.57 12.61
CA LEU A 119 11.07 -7.77 11.84
C LEU A 119 10.08 -7.04 12.74
N SER A 120 9.63 -7.68 13.82
CA SER A 120 8.63 -7.15 14.76
C SER A 120 9.08 -5.83 15.41
N GLN A 121 10.38 -5.66 15.65
CA GLN A 121 10.95 -4.40 16.16
C GLN A 121 10.75 -3.19 15.22
N ARG A 122 10.45 -3.45 13.95
CA ARG A 122 10.22 -2.44 12.91
C ARG A 122 8.81 -2.51 12.33
N PHE A 123 7.97 -3.39 12.84
CA PHE A 123 6.57 -3.52 12.43
C PHE A 123 5.68 -3.00 13.54
N SER A 124 4.66 -2.24 13.18
CA SER A 124 3.67 -1.74 14.12
C SER A 124 2.29 -1.79 13.48
N VAL A 125 1.25 -1.82 14.31
CA VAL A 125 -0.14 -1.88 13.88
C VAL A 125 -0.95 -0.81 14.61
N GLY A 126 -1.95 -0.24 13.94
CA GLY A 126 -2.89 0.68 14.56
C GLY A 126 -3.77 1.43 13.56
N SER A 127 -4.88 1.99 14.05
CA SER A 127 -5.85 2.74 13.23
C SER A 127 -5.34 4.08 12.71
N ASN A 128 -4.34 4.64 13.42
CA ASN A 128 -3.86 5.98 13.21
C ASN A 128 -2.42 5.98 12.72
N ARG A 129 -2.10 6.94 11.86
CA ARG A 129 -0.73 7.17 11.43
C ARG A 129 0.12 7.47 12.66
N PRO A 130 1.30 6.86 12.82
CA PRO A 130 2.12 7.13 13.99
C PRO A 130 2.62 8.58 13.99
N LEU A 131 2.66 9.18 15.19
CA LEU A 131 3.11 10.56 15.36
C LEU A 131 4.58 10.72 14.92
N GLY A 132 4.87 11.81 14.20
CA GLY A 132 6.23 12.12 13.74
C GLY A 132 6.70 11.34 12.51
N TRP A 133 5.87 10.48 11.92
CA TRP A 133 6.21 9.84 10.65
C TRP A 133 6.25 10.86 9.50
N PRO A 134 7.23 10.76 8.59
CA PRO A 134 7.34 11.67 7.46
C PRO A 134 6.14 11.54 6.52
N LYS A 135 5.83 12.63 5.80
CA LYS A 135 4.95 12.56 4.64
C LYS A 135 5.57 11.63 3.57
N PRO A 136 4.76 10.93 2.76
CA PRO A 136 5.27 10.04 1.74
C PRO A 136 6.02 10.80 0.65
N ASP A 137 7.05 10.17 0.10
CA ASP A 137 7.70 10.55 -1.16
C ASP A 137 7.06 9.83 -2.35
N LEU A 138 6.36 8.73 -2.08
CA LEU A 138 5.67 7.93 -3.07
C LEU A 138 4.33 7.44 -2.52
N VAL A 139 3.28 7.60 -3.33
CA VAL A 139 1.94 7.06 -3.06
C VAL A 139 1.63 5.98 -4.10
N SER A 140 1.29 4.77 -3.65
CA SER A 140 0.79 3.69 -4.52
C SER A 140 -0.60 3.23 -4.10
N ILE A 141 -1.42 2.89 -5.09
CA ILE A 141 -2.75 2.31 -4.88
C ILE A 141 -2.80 0.93 -5.53
N CYS A 142 -3.25 -0.06 -4.78
CA CYS A 142 -3.70 -1.35 -5.26
C CYS A 142 -5.22 -1.36 -5.36
N THR A 143 -5.79 -1.97 -6.40
CA THR A 143 -7.23 -1.95 -6.64
C THR A 143 -7.96 -3.22 -6.18
N SER A 144 -7.20 -4.30 -5.99
CA SER A 144 -7.70 -5.62 -5.56
C SER A 144 -9.11 -5.98 -6.07
N PRO A 145 -9.35 -5.97 -7.39
CA PRO A 145 -10.70 -5.90 -7.96
C PRO A 145 -11.58 -7.14 -7.71
N ASN A 146 -11.01 -8.20 -7.15
CA ASN A 146 -11.71 -9.42 -6.77
C ASN A 146 -12.10 -9.44 -5.29
N PHE A 147 -11.69 -8.44 -4.51
CA PHE A 147 -11.85 -8.34 -3.07
C PHE A 147 -12.69 -7.13 -2.65
N ILE A 148 -13.08 -6.29 -3.61
CA ILE A 148 -13.93 -5.11 -3.41
C ILE A 148 -15.08 -5.13 -4.40
N SER A 149 -16.26 -4.67 -3.99
CA SER A 149 -17.38 -4.52 -4.91
C SER A 149 -17.04 -3.53 -6.05
N ASN A 150 -17.50 -3.81 -7.27
CA ASN A 150 -17.19 -2.95 -8.41
C ASN A 150 -17.74 -1.53 -8.22
N ASP A 151 -18.91 -1.34 -7.59
CA ASP A 151 -19.44 0.00 -7.31
C ASP A 151 -18.50 0.81 -6.41
N LEU A 152 -18.10 0.24 -5.27
CA LEU A 152 -17.19 0.90 -4.34
C LEU A 152 -15.84 1.19 -4.99
N LEU A 153 -15.28 0.22 -5.72
CA LEU A 153 -14.04 0.40 -6.46
C LEU A 153 -14.13 1.60 -7.40
N GLN A 154 -15.17 1.70 -8.23
CA GLN A 154 -15.32 2.82 -9.16
C GLN A 154 -15.47 4.17 -8.44
N ARG A 155 -16.16 4.21 -7.30
CA ARG A 155 -16.30 5.43 -6.49
C ARG A 155 -14.97 5.90 -5.92
N LEU A 156 -14.20 4.99 -5.31
CA LEU A 156 -12.86 5.28 -4.78
C LEU A 156 -11.90 5.78 -5.85
N LEU A 157 -11.96 5.20 -7.05
CA LEU A 157 -11.10 5.61 -8.15
C LEU A 157 -11.43 6.98 -8.71
N ARG A 158 -12.72 7.28 -8.87
CA ARG A 158 -13.17 8.64 -9.25
C ARG A 158 -12.66 9.67 -8.25
N MET A 159 -12.66 9.35 -6.96
CA MET A 159 -12.07 10.22 -5.95
C MET A 159 -10.55 10.33 -6.13
N ALA A 160 -9.85 9.21 -6.29
CA ALA A 160 -8.40 9.16 -6.47
C ALA A 160 -7.92 9.91 -7.73
N GLU A 161 -8.73 10.04 -8.79
CA GLU A 161 -8.41 10.82 -9.99
C GLU A 161 -8.07 12.29 -9.69
N GLY A 162 -8.65 12.87 -8.64
CA GLY A 162 -8.33 14.21 -8.16
C GLY A 162 -6.86 14.35 -7.73
N PHE A 163 -6.24 13.26 -7.29
CA PHE A 163 -4.85 13.19 -6.82
C PHE A 163 -3.87 12.65 -7.88
N MET A 164 -4.35 12.39 -9.10
CA MET A 164 -3.50 11.99 -10.21
C MET A 164 -3.00 13.20 -11.01
N THR A 165 -1.82 13.07 -11.63
CA THR A 165 -1.37 14.06 -12.62
C THR A 165 -2.24 14.00 -13.89
N ALA A 166 -2.28 15.08 -14.68
CA ALA A 166 -3.01 15.12 -15.95
C ALA A 166 -2.58 13.99 -16.91
N LYS A 167 -1.29 13.67 -16.95
CA LYS A 167 -0.73 12.56 -17.74
C LYS A 167 -1.29 11.21 -17.29
N GLN A 168 -1.44 11.00 -15.99
CA GLN A 168 -2.00 9.77 -15.45
C GLN A 168 -3.50 9.66 -15.76
N ARG A 169 -4.27 10.74 -15.57
CA ARG A 169 -5.70 10.79 -15.93
C ARG A 169 -5.97 10.42 -17.38
N ALA A 170 -5.17 10.94 -18.31
CA ALA A 170 -5.30 10.64 -19.73
C ALA A 170 -5.04 9.15 -20.07
N GLY A 171 -4.17 8.48 -19.30
CA GLY A 171 -3.87 7.05 -19.46
C GLY A 171 -4.87 6.13 -18.75
N THR A 172 -5.40 6.56 -17.60
CA THR A 172 -6.37 5.82 -16.80
C THR A 172 -7.76 5.83 -17.44
N GLY A 173 -8.24 6.99 -17.92
CA GLY A 173 -9.58 7.14 -18.48
C GLY A 173 -9.92 6.20 -19.65
N LYS A 174 -8.91 5.68 -20.34
CA LYS A 174 -9.07 4.58 -21.31
C LYS A 174 -9.19 3.23 -20.60
N LYS A 175 -8.30 2.91 -19.67
CA LYS A 175 -8.17 1.58 -19.07
C LYS A 175 -9.32 1.17 -18.14
N TRP A 176 -9.91 2.10 -17.39
CA TRP A 176 -11.04 1.79 -16.50
C TRP A 176 -12.37 1.65 -17.23
N LYS A 177 -12.53 2.32 -18.38
CA LYS A 177 -13.73 2.21 -19.22
C LYS A 177 -13.82 0.89 -19.99
N TYR A 178 -12.70 0.20 -20.24
CA TYR A 178 -12.66 -1.05 -21.02
C TYR A 178 -12.62 -2.33 -20.18
N ARG A 179 -12.72 -2.26 -18.85
CA ARG A 179 -12.99 -3.43 -17.99
C ARG A 179 -14.48 -3.64 -17.71
N ILE A 180 -15.32 -2.91 -18.44
CA ILE A 180 -16.76 -3.05 -18.49
C ILE A 180 -17.03 -4.07 -19.61
N GLY A 181 -17.04 -5.34 -19.24
CA GLY A 181 -17.29 -6.48 -20.12
C GLY A 181 -17.36 -7.74 -19.29
#